data_AF-A0A519DPU3-F1
#
_entry.id   AF-A0A519DPU3-F1
#
_cell.length_a   1.000
_cell.length_b   1.000
_cell.length_c   1.000
_cell.angle_alpha   90.00
_cell.angle_beta   90.00
_cell.angle_gamma   90.00
#
_symmetry.space_group_name_H-M   'P 1'
#
loop_
_entity.id
_entity.type
_entity.pdbx_description
1 polymer ?
#
loop_
_entity_poly.entity_id
_entity_poly.type
_entity_poly.pdbx_seq_one_letter_code
_entity_poly.pdbx_strand_id
1 'polypeptide(L)'
;MVETVSIAYILLLMASGALLYFIMKMIKRNQQSIIADNAPVIAGDDELGGQAKDPSQFTEPDDDALDEMGELLASAAEAQGIEYEED
;
A
#
# COMPACT_ATOMS: atom_id res chain seq x y z
N MET A 1 -25.18 43.51 -35.89
CA MET A 1 -24.04 42.58 -35.87
C MET A 1 -23.34 42.58 -34.51
N VAL A 2 -22.90 43.74 -34.00
CA VAL A 2 -22.18 43.82 -32.72
C VAL A 2 -23.05 43.46 -31.51
N GLU A 3 -24.30 43.96 -31.44
CA GLU A 3 -25.15 43.71 -30.27
C GLU A 3 -25.59 42.25 -30.11
N THR A 4 -25.91 41.57 -31.22
CA THR A 4 -26.25 40.14 -31.22
C THR A 4 -25.07 39.28 -30.76
N VAL A 5 -23.85 39.67 -31.13
CA VAL A 5 -22.62 39.00 -30.70
C VAL A 5 -22.35 39.24 -29.21
N SER A 6 -22.57 40.46 -28.71
CA SER A 6 -22.48 40.77 -27.28
C SER A 6 -23.48 39.98 -26.44
N ILE A 7 -24.73 39.87 -26.89
CA ILE A 7 -25.76 39.06 -26.22
C ILE A 7 -25.36 37.57 -26.20
N ALA A 8 -24.83 37.06 -27.31
CA ALA A 8 -24.36 35.67 -27.38
C ALA A 8 -23.22 35.40 -26.39
N TYR A 9 -22.26 36.33 -26.24
CA TYR A 9 -21.19 36.17 -25.24
C TYR A 9 -21.70 36.20 -23.81
N ILE A 10 -22.67 37.07 -23.48
CA ILE A 10 -23.28 37.12 -22.15
C ILE A 10 -23.98 35.79 -21.81
N LEU A 11 -24.73 35.24 -22.77
CA LEU A 11 -25.39 33.94 -22.60
C LEU A 11 -24.38 32.81 -22.44
N LEU A 12 -23.30 32.82 -23.21
CA LEU A 12 -22.24 31.82 -23.11
C LEU A 12 -21.54 31.89 -21.75
N LEU A 13 -21.30 33.10 -21.22
CA LEU A 13 -20.69 33.31 -19.91
C LEU A 13 -21.63 32.80 -18.79
N MET A 14 -22.93 33.07 -18.88
CA MET A 14 -23.90 32.53 -17.93
C MET A 14 -24.00 31.01 -17.99
N ALA A 15 -24.05 30.42 -19.19
CA ALA A 15 -24.08 28.97 -19.36
C ALA A 15 -22.82 28.30 -18.79
N SER A 16 -21.65 28.90 -19.04
CA SER A 16 -20.37 28.43 -18.53
C SER A 16 -20.30 28.54 -17.00
N GLY A 17 -20.77 29.65 -16.43
CA GLY A 17 -20.85 29.83 -14.97
C GLY A 17 -21.79 28.83 -14.30
N ALA A 18 -22.96 28.58 -14.90
CA ALA A 18 -23.92 27.59 -14.41
C ALA A 18 -23.33 26.17 -14.42
N LEU A 19 -22.60 25.82 -15.48
CA LEU A 19 -21.92 24.53 -15.59
C LEU A 19 -20.84 24.38 -14.51
N LEU A 20 -19.97 25.38 -14.33
CA LEU A 20 -18.93 25.38 -13.30
C LEU A 20 -19.54 25.22 -11.89
N TYR A 21 -20.63 25.93 -11.60
CA TYR A 21 -21.37 25.78 -10.34
C TYR A 21 -21.88 24.34 -10.14
N PHE A 22 -22.43 23.74 -11.19
CA PHE A 22 -22.97 22.38 -11.13
C PHE A 22 -21.87 21.34 -10.90
N ILE A 23 -20.72 21.48 -11.57
CA ILE A 23 -19.54 20.65 -11.38
C ILE A 23 -19.04 20.77 -9.94
N MET A 24 -18.87 21.99 -9.42
CA MET A 24 -18.47 22.20 -8.02
C MET A 24 -19.43 21.54 -7.02
N LYS A 25 -20.75 21.62 -7.27
CA LYS A 25 -21.76 20.96 -6.44
C LYS A 25 -21.65 19.44 -6.49
N MET A 26 -21.31 18.87 -7.64
CA MET A 26 -21.10 17.43 -7.81
C MET A 26 -19.81 16.96 -7.12
N ILE A 27 -18.71 17.71 -7.28
CA ILE A 27 -17.44 17.43 -6.62
C ILE A 27 -17.61 17.39 -5.10
N LYS A 28 -18.33 18.36 -4.51
CA LYS A 28 -18.61 18.35 -3.06
C LYS A 28 -19.36 17.09 -2.59
N ARG A 29 -20.20 16.49 -3.44
CA ARG A 29 -20.94 15.27 -3.12
C ARG A 29 -20.06 14.02 -3.22
N ASN A 30 -19.11 14.00 -4.17
CA ASN A 30 -18.13 12.90 -4.32
C ASN A 30 -16.86 13.07 -3.48
N GLN A 31 -16.66 14.21 -2.83
CA GLN A 31 -15.48 14.45 -2.00
C GLN A 31 -15.38 13.46 -0.84
N GLN A 32 -16.49 12.99 -0.27
CA GLN A 32 -16.42 12.04 0.84
C GLN A 32 -15.86 10.68 0.42
N SER A 33 -16.27 10.15 -0.75
CA SER A 33 -15.69 8.91 -1.28
C SER A 33 -14.26 9.12 -1.73
N ILE A 34 -13.96 10.22 -2.43
CA ILE A 34 -12.60 10.53 -2.90
C ILE A 34 -11.63 10.76 -1.73
N ILE A 35 -12.06 11.39 -0.63
CA ILE A 35 -11.21 11.58 0.56
C ILE A 35 -10.98 10.25 1.28
N ALA A 36 -11.98 9.36 1.32
CA ALA A 36 -11.81 8.01 1.88
C ALA A 36 -10.89 7.15 1.00
N ASP A 37 -11.08 7.17 -0.32
CA ASP A 37 -10.31 6.40 -1.30
C ASP A 37 -8.87 6.91 -1.46
N ASN A 38 -8.64 8.21 -1.23
CA ASN A 38 -7.31 8.83 -1.21
C ASN A 38 -6.79 9.08 0.21
N ALA A 39 -7.44 8.52 1.22
CA ALA A 39 -6.90 8.58 2.57
C ALA A 39 -5.55 7.87 2.57
N PRO A 40 -4.52 8.41 3.24
CA PRO A 40 -3.25 7.72 3.35
C PRO A 40 -3.48 6.38 4.03
N VAL A 41 -2.96 5.30 3.44
CA VAL A 41 -3.07 3.95 4.02
C VAL A 41 -2.36 3.98 5.38
N ILE A 42 -3.15 3.91 6.46
CA ILE A 42 -2.62 3.88 7.82
C ILE A 42 -2.17 2.45 8.08
N ALA A 43 -0.88 2.27 8.40
CA ALA A 43 -0.35 0.96 8.77
C ALA A 43 -1.10 0.45 10.02
N GLY A 44 -1.82 -0.66 9.88
CA GLY A 44 -2.62 -1.26 10.95
C GLY A 44 -4.15 -1.06 10.86
N ASP A 45 -4.65 -0.30 9.88
CA ASP A 45 -6.10 -0.24 9.58
C ASP A 45 -6.59 -1.48 8.82
N ASP A 46 -5.67 -2.21 8.18
CA ASP A 46 -5.96 -3.48 7.52
C ASP A 46 -5.80 -4.62 8.53
N GLU A 47 -6.71 -5.59 8.53
CA GLU A 47 -6.56 -6.86 9.27
C GLU A 47 -5.49 -7.71 8.55
N LEU A 48 -4.24 -7.24 8.54
CA LEU A 48 -3.08 -8.09 8.29
C LEU A 48 -2.98 -9.02 9.49
N GLY A 49 -3.66 -10.16 9.40
CA GLY A 49 -3.45 -11.25 10.33
C GLY A 49 -1.96 -11.52 10.36
N GLY A 50 -1.30 -11.21 11.49
CA GLY A 50 0.15 -11.38 11.69
C GLY A 50 0.61 -12.84 11.69
N GLN A 51 -0.18 -13.71 11.07
CA GLN A 51 0.10 -15.12 10.88
C GLN A 51 0.99 -15.26 9.66
N ALA A 52 1.94 -16.19 9.73
CA ALA A 52 2.67 -16.61 8.56
C ALA A 52 1.70 -17.12 7.50
N LYS A 53 1.88 -16.68 6.25
CA LYS A 53 1.10 -17.15 5.10
C LYS A 53 1.17 -18.67 4.94
N ASP A 54 2.30 -19.25 5.35
CA ASP A 54 2.49 -20.68 5.46
C ASP A 54 3.17 -21.00 6.80
N PRO A 55 2.42 -21.39 7.85
CA PRO A 55 3.00 -21.77 9.13
C PRO A 55 3.86 -23.04 9.06
N SER A 56 3.67 -23.89 8.04
CA SER A 56 4.35 -25.18 7.95
C SER A 56 5.85 -25.05 7.65
N GLN A 57 6.27 -23.95 7.01
CA GLN A 57 7.67 -23.63 6.74
C GLN A 57 8.52 -23.48 8.02
N PHE A 58 7.89 -23.30 9.18
CA PHE A 58 8.56 -23.22 10.49
C PHE A 58 8.53 -24.55 11.25
N THR A 59 7.94 -25.61 10.68
CA THR A 59 7.79 -26.91 11.34
C THR A 59 9.03 -27.77 11.16
N GLU A 60 9.64 -27.75 9.98
CA GLU A 60 10.87 -28.46 9.67
C GLU A 60 11.86 -27.47 9.03
N PRO A 61 13.11 -27.40 9.51
CA PRO A 61 14.15 -26.59 8.88
C PRO A 61 14.41 -27.09 7.45
N ASP A 62 14.72 -26.18 6.54
CA ASP A 62 15.22 -26.53 5.21
C ASP A 62 16.70 -26.93 5.27
N ASP A 63 17.20 -27.51 4.17
CA ASP A 63 18.58 -27.99 4.08
C ASP A 63 19.59 -26.85 4.34
N ASP A 64 19.30 -25.65 3.84
CA ASP A 64 20.16 -24.47 4.04
C ASP A 64 20.25 -24.08 5.54
N ALA A 65 19.13 -24.14 6.28
CA ALA A 65 19.13 -23.89 7.72
C ALA A 65 19.81 -25.01 8.52
N LEU A 66 19.77 -26.25 8.04
CA LEU A 66 20.48 -27.37 8.66
C LEU A 66 22.00 -27.20 8.53
N ASP A 67 22.48 -26.81 7.34
CA ASP A 67 23.90 -26.52 7.10
C ASP A 67 24.40 -25.37 7.99
N GLU A 68 23.63 -24.27 8.08
CA GLU A 68 23.99 -23.12 8.94
C GLU A 68 24.04 -23.52 10.43
N MET A 69 23.13 -24.39 10.87
CA MET A 69 23.16 -24.95 12.22
C MET A 69 24.37 -25.85 12.47
N GLY A 70 24.82 -26.62 11.47
CA GLY A 70 26.04 -27.41 11.52
C GLY A 70 27.29 -26.55 11.75
N GLU A 71 27.44 -25.48 10.97
CA GLU A 71 28.54 -24.52 11.12
C GLU A 71 28.52 -23.83 12.50
N LEU A 72 27.33 -23.42 12.96
CA LEU A 72 27.16 -22.83 14.28
C LEU A 72 27.57 -23.79 15.41
N LEU A 73 27.21 -25.07 15.30
CA LEU A 73 27.56 -26.09 16.29
C LEU A 73 29.06 -26.40 16.28
N ALA A 74 29.68 -26.52 15.10
CA ALA A 74 31.11 -26.75 14.96
C ALA A 74 31.93 -25.58 15.55
N SER A 75 31.55 -24.34 15.25
CA SER A 75 32.22 -23.15 15.81
C SER A 75 32.07 -23.07 17.34
N ALA A 76 30.91 -23.46 17.89
CA ALA A 76 30.67 -23.49 19.32
C ALA A 76 31.48 -24.59 20.03
N ALA A 77 31.66 -25.75 19.38
CA ALA A 77 32.48 -26.84 19.87
C ALA A 77 33.97 -26.47 19.89
N GLU A 78 34.48 -25.88 18.81
CA GLU A 78 35.86 -25.39 18.71
C GLU A 78 36.17 -24.36 19.81
N ALA A 79 35.23 -23.43 20.06
CA ALA A 79 35.35 -22.45 21.15
C ALA A 79 35.41 -23.10 22.55
N GLN A 80 34.85 -24.30 22.71
CA GLN A 80 34.91 -25.10 23.94
C GLN A 80 36.11 -26.06 23.97
N GLY A 81 36.94 -26.08 22.93
CA GLY A 81 38.08 -26.98 22.80
C GLY A 81 37.69 -28.42 22.48
N ILE A 82 36.52 -28.63 21.86
CA ILE A 82 35.99 -29.92 21.43
C ILE A 82 36.01 -29.95 19.90
N GLU A 83 36.53 -31.03 19.31
CA GLU A 83 36.48 -31.23 17.85
C GLU A 83 35.14 -31.89 17.48
N TYR A 84 34.42 -31.31 16.52
CA TYR A 84 33.11 -31.78 16.08
C TYR A 84 33.26 -32.53 14.74
N GLU A 85 32.92 -33.82 14.73
CA GLU A 85 32.86 -34.62 13.50
C GLU A 85 31.41 -34.66 13.01
N GLU A 86 31.22 -34.24 11.75
CA GLU A 86 29.93 -34.30 11.05
C GLU A 86 29.85 -35.67 10.36
N ASP A 87 29.07 -36.60 10.92
CA ASP A 87 28.81 -37.95 10.38
C ASP A 87 27.78 -37.95 9.24
#